data_AF-A0A6B1FDT8-F1
#
_entry.id   AF-A0A6B1FDT8-F1
#
_cell.length_a   1.000
_cell.length_b   1.000
_cell.length_c   1.000
_cell.angle_alpha   90.00
_cell.angle_beta   90.00
_cell.angle_gamma   90.00
#
_symmetry.space_group_name_H-M   'P 1'
#
loop_
_entity.id
_entity.type
_entity.pdbx_description
1 polymer ?
#
loop_
_entity_poly.entity_id
_entity_poly.type
_entity_poly.pdbx_seq_one_letter_code
_entity_poly.pdbx_strand_id
1 'polypeptide(L)'
;MSEPLPSTAPLLAALAIGLSFALAACAPEMEGSGADSDEEGVAVTGAAPTLDFEAISAMLIARMDPQPGERVLLVGQPGGRWDASIPVLRVGVAAAGAVDLVAVDVSGLVLPGTDPAEFAAALGTAPEGWPGPLATVDVAVKLPGAVPSPELPADVYRALQDVLRGGSGRTVHFHWAGATSFGMEELPVDGRVDALYQAAVLDTDYEALGEMLAAFEAALRSGPVRVTTPAGTDISFEVGDRPVTRQDGDASAARAALARNLIDREVELPAGAVRVSPLLETVEGRIAFPPAEWGGERAEGLVLRFEGGRVGEVVADAGRGGVMGEMEAAGEAGRTFRELAVGFNPLLAIPEGEEWI
;
A
#
# COMPACT_ATOMS: atom_id res chain seq x y z
N MET A 1 1.77 13.60 44.22
CA MET A 1 1.81 14.82 43.40
C MET A 1 2.96 14.65 42.43
N SER A 2 2.66 14.11 41.26
CA SER A 2 3.63 13.83 40.20
C SER A 2 3.18 14.62 38.99
N GLU A 3 4.05 15.50 38.51
CA GLU A 3 3.82 16.32 37.33
C GLU A 3 3.72 15.45 36.06
N PRO A 4 2.89 15.84 35.08
CA PRO A 4 2.80 15.13 33.81
C PRO A 4 3.96 15.52 32.88
N LEU A 5 4.47 14.53 32.16
CA LEU A 5 5.42 14.72 31.06
C LEU A 5 4.78 15.54 29.92
N PRO A 6 5.52 16.45 29.27
CA PRO A 6 4.99 17.24 28.17
C PRO A 6 4.80 16.38 26.92
N SER A 7 3.58 16.43 26.40
CA SER A 7 3.19 16.04 25.05
C SER A 7 3.73 17.07 24.06
N THR A 8 4.58 16.66 23.11
CA THR A 8 4.59 17.12 21.70
C THR A 8 5.73 16.45 20.92
N ALA A 9 5.38 15.61 19.93
CA ALA A 9 6.09 15.47 18.66
C ALA A 9 5.14 14.79 17.65
N PRO A 10 4.84 15.39 16.49
CA PRO A 10 4.10 14.71 15.43
C PRO A 10 5.01 13.65 14.82
N LEU A 11 4.57 12.40 14.82
CA LEU A 11 5.23 11.31 14.12
C LEU A 11 5.29 11.68 12.63
N LEU A 12 6.49 11.95 12.12
CA LEU A 12 6.76 11.94 10.68
C LEU A 12 6.37 10.57 10.13
N ALA A 13 5.63 10.59 9.02
CA ALA A 13 5.35 9.43 8.21
C ALA A 13 6.67 8.74 7.86
N ALA A 14 6.89 7.55 8.41
CA ALA A 14 7.95 6.67 7.97
C ALA A 14 7.60 6.22 6.55
N LEU A 15 8.30 6.79 5.57
CA LEU A 15 8.26 6.36 4.19
C LEU A 15 8.72 4.89 4.17
N ALA A 16 7.78 3.96 4.00
CA ALA A 16 8.09 2.58 3.70
C ALA A 16 8.58 2.56 2.25
N ILE A 17 9.90 2.66 2.03
CA ILE A 17 10.48 2.34 0.73
C ILE A 17 10.33 0.83 0.58
N GLY A 18 9.24 0.41 -0.06
CA GLY A 18 9.08 -0.96 -0.54
C GLY A 18 10.12 -1.19 -1.62
N LEU A 19 11.14 -2.00 -1.35
CA LEU A 19 11.98 -2.52 -2.41
C LEU A 19 11.17 -3.57 -3.19
N SER A 20 10.54 -3.14 -4.28
CA SER A 20 10.04 -4.06 -5.30
C SER A 20 11.23 -4.70 -6.01
N PHE A 21 11.55 -5.95 -5.65
CA PHE A 21 12.56 -6.74 -6.34
C PHE A 21 11.93 -7.45 -7.55
N ALA A 22 12.31 -7.06 -8.76
CA ALA A 22 12.04 -7.84 -9.96
C ALA A 22 12.98 -9.06 -9.99
N LEU A 23 12.45 -10.26 -9.76
CA LEU A 23 13.14 -11.52 -10.04
C LEU A 23 12.94 -11.87 -11.52
N ALA A 24 13.97 -11.62 -12.34
CA ALA A 24 14.04 -12.16 -13.68
C ALA A 24 14.16 -13.70 -13.60
N ALA A 25 13.07 -14.41 -13.90
CA ALA A 25 13.12 -15.86 -14.07
C ALA A 25 13.78 -16.19 -15.41
N CYS A 26 14.92 -16.90 -15.37
CA CYS A 26 15.58 -17.47 -16.54
C CYS A 26 14.65 -18.43 -17.29
N ALA A 27 14.40 -18.15 -18.58
CA ALA A 27 14.00 -19.17 -19.55
C ALA A 27 15.27 -19.66 -20.30
N PRO A 28 15.35 -20.95 -20.69
CA PRO A 28 16.53 -21.49 -21.36
C PRO A 28 16.63 -21.01 -22.81
N GLU A 29 17.86 -20.74 -23.23
CA GLU A 29 18.24 -20.47 -24.61
C GLU A 29 17.77 -21.60 -25.54
N MET A 30 16.98 -21.23 -26.55
CA MET A 30 16.71 -22.07 -27.72
C MET A 30 17.32 -21.36 -28.93
N GLU A 31 18.50 -21.82 -29.34
CA GLU A 31 19.10 -21.50 -30.63
C GLU A 31 18.23 -22.04 -31.78
N GLY A 32 17.97 -21.23 -32.81
CA GLY A 32 17.30 -21.74 -34.01
C GLY A 32 16.88 -20.74 -35.09
N SER A 33 17.86 -20.26 -35.87
CA SER A 33 17.82 -19.83 -37.29
C SER A 33 16.80 -18.77 -37.75
N GLY A 34 17.31 -17.74 -38.44
CA GLY A 34 16.54 -16.57 -38.82
C GLY A 34 15.69 -16.68 -40.08
N ALA A 35 14.92 -15.62 -40.31
CA ALA A 35 14.58 -15.06 -41.62
C ALA A 35 13.99 -13.65 -41.41
N ASP A 36 14.40 -12.71 -42.28
CA ASP A 36 13.80 -11.39 -42.50
C ASP A 36 12.28 -11.47 -42.65
N SER A 37 11.55 -10.52 -42.04
CA SER A 37 10.52 -9.73 -42.74
C SER A 37 9.87 -8.70 -41.81
N ASP A 38 9.99 -7.44 -42.23
CA ASP A 38 8.97 -6.38 -42.18
C ASP A 38 8.55 -5.81 -40.81
N GLU A 39 9.20 -4.70 -40.45
CA GLU A 39 8.66 -3.67 -39.56
C GLU A 39 7.41 -3.01 -40.21
N GLU A 40 6.23 -3.59 -39.97
CA GLU A 40 4.97 -2.82 -40.03
C GLU A 40 4.67 -2.27 -38.64
N GLY A 41 5.05 -1.02 -38.42
CA GLY A 41 4.60 -0.22 -37.29
C GLY A 41 3.09 -0.04 -37.34
N VAL A 42 2.36 -0.91 -36.63
CA VAL A 42 0.95 -0.70 -36.33
C VAL A 42 0.88 0.43 -35.31
N ALA A 43 0.61 1.64 -35.80
CA ALA A 43 0.16 2.74 -34.97
C ALA A 43 -1.16 2.33 -34.30
N VAL A 44 -1.09 1.93 -33.03
CA VAL A 44 -2.27 1.69 -32.20
C VAL A 44 -2.89 3.05 -31.89
N THR A 45 -3.77 3.52 -32.76
CA THR A 45 -4.66 4.67 -32.52
C THR A 45 -5.90 4.22 -31.74
N GLY A 46 -5.70 3.58 -30.59
CA GLY A 46 -6.77 3.30 -29.63
C GLY A 46 -6.87 4.46 -28.65
N ALA A 47 -8.04 5.08 -28.52
CA ALA A 47 -8.32 5.88 -27.34
C ALA A 47 -8.11 4.99 -26.11
N ALA A 48 -7.38 5.47 -25.10
CA ALA A 48 -7.22 4.73 -23.85
C ALA A 48 -8.62 4.33 -23.33
N PRO A 49 -8.83 3.07 -22.91
CA PRO A 49 -10.13 2.64 -22.43
C PRO A 49 -10.54 3.51 -21.24
N THR A 50 -11.76 4.06 -21.29
CA THR A 50 -12.37 4.70 -20.12
C THR A 50 -12.50 3.68 -19.00
N LEU A 51 -12.19 4.09 -17.77
CA LEU A 51 -12.32 3.26 -16.57
C LEU A 51 -13.73 2.68 -16.43
N ASP A 52 -13.80 1.37 -16.21
CA ASP A 52 -15.04 0.65 -15.91
C ASP A 52 -15.32 0.72 -14.41
N PHE A 53 -15.88 1.84 -13.97
CA PHE A 53 -16.22 2.04 -12.57
C PHE A 53 -17.23 1.01 -12.05
N GLU A 54 -18.08 0.45 -12.91
CA GLU A 54 -19.03 -0.58 -12.51
C GLU A 54 -18.32 -1.88 -12.17
N ALA A 55 -17.47 -2.37 -13.07
CA ALA A 55 -16.69 -3.58 -12.85
C ALA A 55 -15.71 -3.43 -11.67
N ILE A 56 -15.01 -2.29 -11.58
CA ILE A 56 -14.08 -2.01 -10.48
C ILE A 56 -14.83 -2.00 -9.15
N SER A 57 -15.97 -1.30 -9.06
CA SER A 57 -16.75 -1.25 -7.83
C SER A 57 -17.31 -2.61 -7.46
N ALA A 58 -17.76 -3.41 -8.43
CA ALA A 58 -18.21 -4.78 -8.19
C ALA A 58 -17.08 -5.65 -7.61
N MET A 59 -15.85 -5.51 -8.12
CA MET A 59 -14.69 -6.20 -7.57
C MET A 59 -14.37 -5.74 -6.15
N LEU A 60 -14.40 -4.44 -5.86
CA LEU A 60 -14.23 -3.92 -4.50
C LEU A 60 -15.25 -4.52 -3.52
N ILE A 61 -16.53 -4.58 -3.91
CA ILE A 61 -17.58 -5.21 -3.08
C ILE A 61 -17.30 -6.71 -2.89
N ALA A 62 -16.91 -7.44 -3.93
CA ALA A 62 -16.59 -8.85 -3.84
C ALA A 62 -15.40 -9.13 -2.90
N ARG A 63 -14.36 -8.29 -2.95
CA ARG A 63 -13.18 -8.41 -2.08
C ARG A 63 -13.43 -7.97 -0.64
N MET A 64 -14.32 -7.00 -0.45
CA MET A 64 -14.78 -6.53 0.86
C MET A 64 -15.68 -7.55 1.58
N ASP A 65 -16.41 -8.35 0.80
CA ASP A 65 -17.38 -9.36 1.27
C ASP A 65 -18.27 -8.84 2.43
N PRO A 66 -19.01 -7.73 2.21
CA PRO A 66 -19.85 -7.17 3.26
C PRO A 66 -20.95 -8.15 3.65
N GLN A 67 -21.15 -8.32 4.96
CA GLN A 67 -22.18 -9.18 5.51
C GLN A 67 -23.45 -8.38 5.88
N PRO A 68 -24.63 -9.03 5.90
CA PRO A 68 -25.86 -8.36 6.30
C PRO A 68 -25.75 -7.69 7.67
N GLY A 69 -26.10 -6.41 7.73
CA GLY A 69 -26.05 -5.59 8.94
C GLY A 69 -24.72 -4.92 9.24
N GLU A 70 -23.63 -5.25 8.53
CA GLU A 70 -22.35 -4.55 8.68
C GLU A 70 -22.45 -3.10 8.25
N ARG A 71 -21.82 -2.20 9.00
CA ARG A 71 -21.81 -0.77 8.75
C ARG A 71 -20.63 -0.38 7.87
N VAL A 72 -20.91 0.12 6.68
CA VAL A 72 -19.92 0.45 5.66
C VAL A 72 -19.75 1.95 5.52
N LEU A 73 -18.52 2.44 5.67
CA LEU A 73 -18.16 3.84 5.46
C LEU A 73 -17.32 3.99 4.19
N LEU A 74 -17.68 4.92 3.30
CA LEU A 74 -16.83 5.29 2.17
C LEU A 74 -16.08 6.59 2.50
N VAL A 75 -14.77 6.63 2.23
CA VAL A 75 -13.92 7.80 2.45
C VAL A 75 -13.27 8.17 1.13
N GLY A 76 -13.54 9.37 0.62
CA GLY A 76 -13.05 9.80 -0.69
C GLY A 76 -12.59 11.25 -0.73
N GLN A 77 -12.18 11.72 -1.91
CA GLN A 77 -11.84 13.11 -2.16
C GLN A 77 -12.92 13.76 -3.04
N PRO A 78 -13.59 14.83 -2.57
CA PRO A 78 -14.68 15.46 -3.31
C PRO A 78 -14.20 16.05 -4.65
N GLY A 79 -15.00 15.88 -5.70
CA GLY A 79 -14.70 16.41 -7.03
C GLY A 79 -13.63 15.61 -7.78
N GLY A 80 -13.20 14.47 -7.23
CA GLY A 80 -12.27 13.56 -7.88
C GLY A 80 -12.97 12.67 -8.90
N ARG A 81 -12.20 12.07 -9.82
CA ARG A 81 -12.75 11.14 -10.82
C ARG A 81 -13.39 9.88 -10.20
N TRP A 82 -13.02 9.55 -8.96
CA TRP A 82 -13.55 8.40 -8.23
C TRP A 82 -14.92 8.65 -7.58
N ASP A 83 -15.45 9.86 -7.65
CA ASP A 83 -16.84 10.16 -7.24
C ASP A 83 -17.85 9.27 -8.00
N ALA A 84 -17.53 8.89 -9.25
CA ALA A 84 -18.35 8.00 -10.06
C ALA A 84 -18.52 6.59 -9.47
N SER A 85 -17.58 6.14 -8.61
CA SER A 85 -17.67 4.84 -7.93
C SER A 85 -18.63 4.84 -6.73
N ILE A 86 -18.86 6.00 -6.11
CA ILE A 86 -19.63 6.11 -4.87
C ILE A 86 -21.05 5.57 -5.03
N PRO A 87 -21.85 5.98 -6.05
CA PRO A 87 -23.21 5.44 -6.21
C PRO A 87 -23.23 3.92 -6.43
N VAL A 88 -22.26 3.38 -7.17
CA VAL A 88 -22.18 1.94 -7.48
C VAL A 88 -21.83 1.14 -6.22
N LEU A 89 -20.84 1.60 -5.46
CA LEU A 89 -20.46 0.98 -4.18
C LEU A 89 -21.62 0.98 -3.19
N ARG A 90 -22.35 2.08 -3.05
CA ARG A 90 -23.52 2.16 -2.16
C ARG A 90 -24.62 1.17 -2.56
N VAL A 91 -24.89 1.02 -3.85
CA VAL A 91 -25.83 0.00 -4.36
C VAL A 91 -25.34 -1.41 -4.02
N GLY A 92 -24.05 -1.69 -4.21
CA GLY A 92 -23.46 -2.98 -3.87
C GLY A 92 -23.51 -3.32 -2.38
N VAL A 93 -23.21 -2.35 -1.52
CA VAL A 93 -23.36 -2.45 -0.05
C VAL A 93 -24.81 -2.79 0.32
N ALA A 94 -25.77 -2.04 -0.22
CA ALA A 94 -27.19 -2.29 0.06
C ALA A 94 -27.66 -3.65 -0.46
N ALA A 95 -27.17 -4.09 -1.63
CA ALA A 95 -27.50 -5.39 -2.20
C ALA A 95 -26.97 -6.57 -1.35
N ALA A 96 -25.86 -6.37 -0.63
CA ALA A 96 -25.35 -7.32 0.35
C ALA A 96 -26.12 -7.32 1.69
N GLY A 97 -27.10 -6.41 1.86
CA GLY A 97 -27.84 -6.25 3.10
C GLY A 97 -27.05 -5.53 4.21
N ALA A 98 -25.91 -4.93 3.87
CA ALA A 98 -25.12 -4.10 4.76
C ALA A 98 -25.73 -2.69 4.90
N VAL A 99 -25.37 -1.99 5.97
CA VAL A 99 -25.81 -0.63 6.28
C VAL A 99 -24.80 0.35 5.69
N ASP A 100 -25.20 1.04 4.64
CA ASP A 100 -24.45 2.18 4.09
C ASP A 100 -24.50 3.37 5.06
N LEU A 101 -23.34 3.74 5.61
CA LEU A 101 -23.22 4.86 6.54
C LEU A 101 -23.09 6.22 5.86
N VAL A 102 -22.98 6.29 4.53
CA VAL A 102 -22.59 7.42 3.67
C VAL A 102 -21.12 7.44 3.22
N ALA A 103 -20.84 8.34 2.28
CA ALA A 103 -19.50 8.71 1.85
C ALA A 103 -19.09 10.06 2.44
N VAL A 104 -17.88 10.16 3.00
CA VAL A 104 -17.32 11.38 3.58
C VAL A 104 -15.96 11.71 2.97
N ASP A 105 -15.53 12.96 3.08
CA ASP A 105 -14.14 13.33 2.85
C ASP A 105 -13.27 13.09 4.10
N VAL A 106 -11.96 13.32 3.96
CA VAL A 106 -11.00 13.16 5.06
C VAL A 106 -11.27 14.10 6.24
N SER A 107 -11.92 15.25 6.00
CA SER A 107 -12.34 16.19 7.04
C SER A 107 -13.63 15.78 7.74
N GLY A 108 -14.33 14.77 7.22
CA GLY A 108 -15.61 14.32 7.75
C GLY A 108 -16.83 14.93 7.07
N LEU A 109 -16.64 15.73 6.02
CA LEU A 109 -17.74 16.33 5.31
C LEU A 109 -18.41 15.27 4.43
N VAL A 110 -19.73 15.17 4.58
CA VAL A 110 -20.57 14.29 3.78
C VAL A 110 -20.46 14.65 2.29
N LEU A 111 -20.11 13.67 1.45
CA LEU A 111 -19.87 13.85 0.02
C LEU A 111 -21.19 14.01 -0.77
N PRO A 112 -21.17 14.67 -1.95
CA PRO A 112 -22.36 14.85 -2.77
C PRO A 112 -23.09 13.54 -3.06
N GLY A 113 -24.42 13.56 -2.99
CA GLY A 113 -25.27 12.39 -3.24
C GLY A 113 -25.60 11.56 -2.00
N THR A 114 -25.17 11.99 -0.80
CA THR A 114 -25.52 11.36 0.48
C THR A 114 -26.24 12.35 1.40
N ASP A 115 -27.16 11.88 2.25
CA ASP A 115 -27.91 12.74 3.17
C ASP A 115 -27.17 12.86 4.52
N PRO A 116 -26.75 14.06 4.96
CA PRO A 116 -26.11 14.25 6.26
C PRO A 116 -26.96 13.78 7.44
N ALA A 117 -28.29 13.75 7.31
CA ALA A 117 -29.18 13.21 8.34
C ALA A 117 -29.07 11.68 8.44
N GLU A 118 -28.82 10.97 7.33
CA GLU A 118 -28.53 9.53 7.34
C GLU A 118 -27.23 9.26 8.11
N PHE A 119 -26.18 10.04 7.87
CA PHE A 119 -24.90 9.92 8.58
C PHE A 119 -25.04 10.13 10.09
N ALA A 120 -25.71 11.22 10.50
CA ALA A 120 -25.92 11.53 11.91
C ALA A 120 -26.81 10.50 12.61
N ALA A 121 -27.83 9.97 11.92
CA ALA A 121 -28.68 8.90 12.43
C ALA A 121 -27.93 7.57 12.55
N ALA A 122 -27.05 7.26 11.59
CA ALA A 122 -26.30 6.01 11.57
C ALA A 122 -25.18 5.96 12.62
N LEU A 123 -24.55 7.11 12.93
CA LEU A 123 -23.53 7.23 13.99
C LEU A 123 -24.08 7.50 15.39
N GLY A 124 -25.36 7.83 15.54
CA GLY A 124 -26.05 7.92 16.84
C GLY A 124 -25.87 9.21 17.65
N THR A 125 -24.89 10.08 17.33
CA THR A 125 -24.78 11.50 17.77
C THR A 125 -23.62 12.18 17.02
N ALA A 126 -23.66 13.51 16.86
CA ALA A 126 -22.60 14.29 16.19
C ALA A 126 -21.22 14.10 16.87
N PRO A 127 -20.14 13.89 16.10
CA PRO A 127 -18.85 13.46 16.64
C PRO A 127 -18.12 14.60 17.37
N GLU A 128 -18.08 14.54 18.70
CA GLU A 128 -16.92 15.08 19.42
C GLU A 128 -15.78 14.04 19.30
N GLY A 129 -14.90 14.27 18.32
CA GLY A 129 -13.80 13.37 18.01
C GLY A 129 -14.19 12.15 17.16
N TRP A 130 -13.24 11.66 16.38
CA TRP A 130 -13.45 10.58 15.41
C TRP A 130 -13.43 9.14 15.96
N PRO A 131 -12.49 8.74 16.86
CA PRO A 131 -12.28 7.31 17.15
C PRO A 131 -13.49 6.62 17.78
N GLY A 132 -14.26 7.32 18.61
CA GLY A 132 -15.43 6.75 19.29
C GLY A 132 -16.54 6.34 18.31
N PRO A 133 -17.08 7.28 17.52
CA PRO A 133 -18.08 6.98 16.49
C PRO A 133 -17.57 5.97 15.44
N LEU A 134 -16.31 6.10 15.00
CA LEU A 134 -15.74 5.21 13.98
C LEU A 134 -15.47 3.78 14.48
N ALA A 135 -15.37 3.54 15.78
CA ALA A 135 -15.29 2.18 16.32
C ALA A 135 -16.54 1.33 16.05
N THR A 136 -17.63 1.97 15.62
CA THR A 136 -18.87 1.29 15.22
C THR A 136 -18.95 0.97 13.73
N VAL A 137 -17.94 1.36 12.95
CA VAL A 137 -17.80 1.04 11.53
C VAL A 137 -17.19 -0.36 11.43
N ASP A 138 -17.88 -1.27 10.75
CA ASP A 138 -17.41 -2.64 10.57
C ASP A 138 -16.40 -2.72 9.41
N VAL A 139 -16.65 -1.95 8.34
CA VAL A 139 -15.75 -1.85 7.20
C VAL A 139 -15.71 -0.45 6.59
N ALA A 140 -14.52 0.01 6.24
CA ALA A 140 -14.31 1.25 5.50
C ALA A 140 -13.70 1.00 4.13
N VAL A 141 -14.02 1.84 3.14
CA VAL A 141 -13.33 1.87 1.84
C VAL A 141 -12.70 3.24 1.67
N LYS A 142 -11.37 3.28 1.60
CA LYS A 142 -10.62 4.50 1.28
C LYS A 142 -10.42 4.55 -0.23
N LEU A 143 -11.14 5.44 -0.88
CA LEU A 143 -11.03 5.69 -2.31
C LEU A 143 -9.75 6.49 -2.64
N PRO A 144 -9.26 6.43 -3.88
CA PRO A 144 -8.05 7.15 -4.27
C PRO A 144 -8.20 8.66 -4.00
N GLY A 145 -7.15 9.24 -3.42
CA GLY A 145 -7.12 10.64 -2.97
C GLY A 145 -7.48 10.84 -1.49
N ALA A 146 -8.03 9.82 -0.81
CA ALA A 146 -8.26 9.86 0.63
C ALA A 146 -6.94 9.67 1.41
N VAL A 147 -6.15 10.74 1.53
CA VAL A 147 -4.86 10.77 2.24
C VAL A 147 -4.94 11.56 3.56
N PRO A 148 -4.06 11.27 4.55
CA PRO A 148 -3.99 12.09 5.77
C PRO A 148 -3.75 13.56 5.44
N SER A 149 -4.48 14.46 6.10
CA SER A 149 -4.26 15.88 5.95
C SER A 149 -3.23 16.37 6.99
N PRO A 150 -2.16 17.07 6.58
CA PRO A 150 -1.25 17.72 7.52
C PRO A 150 -1.93 18.88 8.28
N GLU A 151 -2.99 19.46 7.71
CA GLU A 151 -3.73 20.58 8.29
C GLU A 151 -4.78 20.14 9.32
N LEU A 152 -5.14 18.85 9.33
CA LEU A 152 -6.15 18.28 10.23
C LEU A 152 -5.50 17.23 11.15
N PRO A 153 -5.12 17.59 12.38
CA PRO A 153 -4.44 16.67 13.30
C PRO A 153 -5.25 15.40 13.65
N ALA A 154 -6.57 15.46 13.55
CA ALA A 154 -7.48 14.34 13.74
C ALA A 154 -8.46 14.28 12.56
N ASP A 155 -8.02 13.70 11.45
CA ASP A 155 -8.84 13.42 10.27
C ASP A 155 -9.44 12.00 10.31
N VAL A 156 -10.42 11.72 9.46
CA VAL A 156 -11.11 10.42 9.37
C VAL A 156 -10.11 9.30 9.08
N TYR A 157 -9.11 9.56 8.22
CA TYR A 157 -8.12 8.57 7.82
C TYR A 157 -7.31 8.07 9.04
N ARG A 158 -6.73 8.99 9.81
CA ARG A 158 -5.94 8.70 11.02
C ARG A 158 -6.81 8.05 12.09
N ALA A 159 -8.05 8.46 12.21
CA ALA A 159 -8.96 7.87 13.18
C ALA A 159 -9.38 6.44 12.82
N LEU A 160 -9.61 6.13 11.54
CA LEU A 160 -9.78 4.74 11.07
C LEU A 160 -8.54 3.90 11.38
N GLN A 161 -7.34 4.46 11.17
CA GLN A 161 -6.10 3.80 11.54
C GLN A 161 -6.04 3.49 13.05
N ASP A 162 -6.51 4.40 13.91
CA ASP A 162 -6.59 4.15 15.36
C ASP A 162 -7.59 3.03 15.71
N VAL A 163 -8.74 2.97 15.03
CA VAL A 163 -9.72 1.88 15.18
C VAL A 163 -9.09 0.52 14.83
N LEU A 164 -8.38 0.45 13.70
CA LEU A 164 -7.68 -0.77 13.27
C LEU A 164 -6.56 -1.17 14.25
N ARG A 165 -5.80 -0.20 14.80
CA ARG A 165 -4.79 -0.46 15.86
C ARG A 165 -5.43 -1.02 17.12
N GLY A 166 -6.66 -0.57 17.43
CA GLY A 166 -7.49 -1.11 18.50
C GLY A 166 -8.02 -2.52 18.26
N GLY A 167 -7.76 -3.11 17.09
CA GLY A 167 -8.14 -4.47 16.73
C GLY A 167 -9.59 -4.60 16.24
N SER A 168 -10.26 -3.49 15.95
CA SER A 168 -11.66 -3.43 15.50
C SER A 168 -11.74 -2.97 14.04
N GLY A 169 -12.84 -3.34 13.37
CA GLY A 169 -13.11 -2.98 11.99
C GLY A 169 -12.11 -3.57 10.98
N ARG A 170 -12.35 -3.25 9.71
CA ARG A 170 -11.43 -3.52 8.58
C ARG A 170 -11.54 -2.42 7.53
N THR A 171 -10.53 -2.30 6.68
CA THR A 171 -10.48 -1.28 5.63
C THR A 171 -10.04 -1.89 4.32
N VAL A 172 -10.71 -1.54 3.22
CA VAL A 172 -10.15 -1.62 1.87
C VAL A 172 -9.45 -0.30 1.57
N HIS A 173 -8.14 -0.33 1.36
CA HIS A 173 -7.36 0.82 0.94
C HIS A 173 -7.15 0.76 -0.57
N PHE A 174 -7.96 1.51 -1.30
CA PHE A 174 -7.99 1.45 -2.76
C PHE A 174 -7.05 2.49 -3.36
N HIS A 175 -5.92 2.01 -3.89
CA HIS A 175 -4.87 2.81 -4.49
C HIS A 175 -5.03 2.90 -6.01
N TRP A 176 -4.77 4.09 -6.55
CA TRP A 176 -4.76 4.33 -8.00
C TRP A 176 -3.76 5.41 -8.43
N ALA A 177 -2.83 5.74 -7.53
CA ALA A 177 -1.79 6.75 -7.69
C ALA A 177 -0.70 6.47 -6.65
N GLY A 178 0.38 7.25 -6.67
CA GLY A 178 1.50 7.12 -5.73
C GLY A 178 2.69 6.32 -6.25
N ALA A 179 2.69 5.92 -7.53
CA ALA A 179 3.91 5.50 -8.20
C ALA A 179 4.86 6.70 -8.31
N THR A 180 6.14 6.50 -8.03
CA THR A 180 7.14 7.57 -8.01
C THR A 180 8.35 7.23 -8.87
N SER A 181 8.93 8.23 -9.51
CA SER A 181 10.24 8.06 -10.12
C SER A 181 11.31 7.88 -9.03
N PHE A 182 12.50 7.42 -9.41
CA PHE A 182 13.66 7.44 -8.50
C PHE A 182 14.01 8.85 -7.97
N GLY A 183 13.56 9.91 -8.66
CA GLY A 183 13.67 11.29 -8.19
C GLY A 183 12.58 11.69 -7.20
N MET A 184 11.79 10.76 -6.67
CA MET A 184 10.67 11.01 -5.76
C MET A 184 9.54 11.87 -6.35
N GLU A 185 9.51 12.03 -7.68
CA GLU A 185 8.43 12.71 -8.39
C GLU A 185 7.27 11.74 -8.58
N GLU A 186 6.07 12.13 -8.16
CA GLU A 186 4.87 11.34 -8.42
C GLU A 186 4.59 11.26 -9.92
N LEU A 187 4.40 10.04 -10.41
CA LEU A 187 4.12 9.79 -11.82
C LEU A 187 2.67 10.14 -12.13
N PRO A 188 2.41 10.84 -13.26
CA PRO A 188 1.06 11.17 -13.65
C PRO A 188 0.29 9.90 -13.98
N VAL A 189 -0.96 9.84 -13.54
CA VAL A 189 -1.87 8.77 -13.94
C VAL A 189 -2.46 9.12 -15.30
N ASP A 190 -2.00 8.41 -16.33
CA ASP A 190 -2.51 8.50 -17.69
C ASP A 190 -3.33 7.26 -18.06
N GLY A 191 -3.77 7.19 -19.32
CA GLY A 191 -4.57 6.06 -19.82
C GLY A 191 -3.85 4.70 -19.78
N ARG A 192 -2.52 4.66 -19.81
CA ARG A 192 -1.75 3.42 -19.70
C ARG A 192 -1.73 2.94 -18.25
N VAL A 193 -1.47 3.85 -17.31
CA VAL A 193 -1.53 3.55 -15.87
C VAL A 193 -2.94 3.13 -15.46
N ASP A 194 -3.98 3.78 -15.99
CA ASP A 194 -5.37 3.39 -15.78
C ASP A 194 -5.66 1.97 -16.29
N ALA A 195 -5.20 1.62 -17.49
CA ALA A 195 -5.36 0.27 -18.03
C ALA A 195 -4.63 -0.79 -17.18
N LEU A 196 -3.42 -0.47 -16.70
CA LEU A 196 -2.63 -1.34 -15.83
C LEU A 196 -3.35 -1.58 -14.50
N TYR A 197 -3.76 -0.53 -13.79
CA TYR A 197 -4.45 -0.69 -12.51
C TYR A 197 -5.81 -1.36 -12.66
N GLN A 198 -6.55 -1.06 -13.72
CA GLN A 198 -7.80 -1.75 -13.99
C GLN A 198 -7.59 -3.25 -14.21
N ALA A 199 -6.62 -3.64 -15.03
CA ALA A 199 -6.28 -5.05 -15.21
C ALA A 199 -5.83 -5.69 -13.88
N ALA A 200 -4.99 -5.02 -13.10
CA ALA A 200 -4.53 -5.51 -11.80
C ALA A 200 -5.65 -5.65 -10.76
N VAL A 201 -6.76 -4.93 -10.89
CA VAL A 201 -7.93 -5.12 -10.02
C VAL A 201 -8.85 -6.21 -10.56
N LEU A 202 -9.17 -6.17 -11.85
CA LEU A 202 -10.22 -7.00 -12.45
C LEU A 202 -9.73 -8.39 -12.85
N ASP A 203 -8.49 -8.51 -13.31
CA ASP A 203 -7.96 -9.71 -13.96
C ASP A 203 -6.99 -10.49 -13.06
N THR A 204 -6.67 -9.99 -11.86
CA THR A 204 -5.86 -10.75 -10.89
C THR A 204 -6.61 -11.99 -10.44
N ASP A 205 -5.95 -13.15 -10.57
CA ASP A 205 -6.37 -14.39 -9.93
C ASP A 205 -6.04 -14.32 -8.43
N TYR A 206 -7.00 -13.86 -7.64
CA TYR A 206 -6.83 -13.67 -6.19
C TYR A 206 -6.64 -14.98 -5.42
N GLU A 207 -7.15 -16.11 -5.94
CA GLU A 207 -6.96 -17.42 -5.31
C GLU A 207 -5.49 -17.87 -5.48
N ALA A 208 -5.00 -17.85 -6.73
CA ALA A 208 -3.60 -18.17 -7.02
C ALA A 208 -2.62 -17.20 -6.32
N LEU A 209 -2.97 -15.91 -6.26
CA LEU A 209 -2.19 -14.92 -5.51
C LEU A 209 -2.13 -15.30 -4.03
N GLY A 210 -3.27 -15.61 -3.40
CA GLY A 210 -3.35 -16.02 -1.99
C GLY A 210 -2.51 -17.27 -1.68
N GLU A 211 -2.56 -18.29 -2.54
CA GLU A 211 -1.74 -19.50 -2.42
C GLU A 211 -0.24 -19.19 -2.51
N MET A 212 0.16 -18.35 -3.47
CA MET A 212 1.56 -17.95 -3.63
C MET A 212 2.06 -17.15 -2.43
N LEU A 213 1.26 -16.22 -1.89
CA LEU A 213 1.63 -15.47 -0.69
C LEU A 213 1.77 -16.37 0.54
N ALA A 214 0.90 -17.38 0.68
CA ALA A 214 0.98 -18.36 1.77
C ALA A 214 2.22 -19.26 1.64
N ALA A 215 2.55 -19.70 0.42
CA ALA A 215 3.77 -20.46 0.16
C ALA A 215 5.04 -19.64 0.46
N PHE A 216 5.04 -18.36 0.09
CA PHE A 216 6.15 -17.45 0.41
C PHE A 216 6.28 -17.22 1.92
N GLU A 217 5.18 -17.01 2.64
CA GLU A 217 5.22 -16.92 4.12
C GLU A 217 5.81 -18.21 4.73
N ALA A 218 5.41 -19.39 4.26
CA ALA A 218 5.95 -20.65 4.75
C ALA A 218 7.46 -20.76 4.48
N ALA A 219 7.92 -20.33 3.31
CA ALA A 219 9.34 -20.29 2.96
C ALA A 219 10.12 -19.30 3.85
N LEU A 220 9.59 -18.08 4.05
CA LEU A 220 10.17 -17.07 4.95
C LEU A 220 10.37 -17.62 6.37
N ARG A 221 9.47 -18.48 6.85
CA ARG A 221 9.54 -19.08 8.19
C ARG A 221 10.50 -20.28 8.29
N SER A 222 10.97 -20.81 7.17
CA SER A 222 11.77 -22.06 7.16
C SER A 222 13.24 -21.88 7.57
N GLY A 223 13.74 -20.64 7.61
CA GLY A 223 15.11 -20.35 8.03
C GLY A 223 15.56 -18.93 7.68
N PRO A 224 16.87 -18.66 7.72
CA PRO A 224 17.44 -17.38 7.33
C PRO A 224 17.11 -17.03 5.88
N VAL A 225 16.67 -15.80 5.66
CA VAL A 225 16.44 -15.21 4.36
C VAL A 225 17.73 -14.52 3.92
N ARG A 226 18.10 -14.65 2.64
CA ARG A 226 19.19 -13.90 2.03
C ARG A 226 18.70 -13.26 0.73
N VAL A 227 18.89 -11.95 0.62
CA VAL A 227 18.54 -11.17 -0.58
C VAL A 227 19.82 -10.69 -1.23
N THR A 228 20.00 -11.01 -2.51
CA THR A 228 21.16 -10.60 -3.29
C THR A 228 20.75 -9.90 -4.58
N THR A 229 21.49 -8.87 -4.99
CA THR A 229 21.31 -8.24 -6.32
C THR A 229 22.66 -8.10 -7.05
N PRO A 230 22.66 -8.04 -8.40
CA PRO A 230 23.87 -7.70 -9.16
C PRO A 230 24.47 -6.34 -8.79
N ALA A 231 23.64 -5.40 -8.35
CA ALA A 231 24.06 -4.07 -7.88
C ALA A 231 24.83 -4.11 -6.55
N GLY A 232 24.87 -5.27 -5.87
CA GLY A 232 25.71 -5.48 -4.70
C GLY A 232 24.97 -5.58 -3.38
N THR A 233 23.63 -5.56 -3.37
CA THR A 233 22.85 -5.95 -2.17
C THR A 233 23.20 -7.39 -1.83
N ASP A 234 23.49 -7.62 -0.54
CA ASP A 234 23.73 -8.92 0.06
C ASP A 234 23.40 -8.78 1.53
N ILE A 235 22.16 -9.05 1.88
CA ILE A 235 21.62 -8.88 3.23
C ILE A 235 20.93 -10.16 3.67
N SER A 236 21.11 -10.53 4.93
CA SER A 236 20.47 -11.68 5.56
C SER A 236 19.73 -11.29 6.82
N PHE A 237 18.63 -12.00 7.11
CA PHE A 237 17.82 -11.80 8.30
C PHE A 237 16.92 -12.99 8.57
N GLU A 238 16.35 -13.06 9.77
CA GLU A 238 15.29 -14.00 10.13
C GLU A 238 14.00 -13.25 10.50
N VAL A 239 12.85 -13.88 10.31
CA VAL A 239 11.54 -13.29 10.65
C VAL A 239 10.94 -13.86 11.95
N GLY A 240 11.36 -15.07 12.36
CA GLY A 240 10.81 -15.78 13.51
C GLY A 240 9.27 -15.88 13.46
N ASP A 241 8.62 -15.59 14.59
CA ASP A 241 7.16 -15.63 14.72
C ASP A 241 6.47 -14.29 14.39
N ARG A 242 7.22 -13.31 13.85
CA ARG A 242 6.67 -11.98 13.53
C ARG A 242 5.45 -12.11 12.60
N PRO A 243 4.45 -11.21 12.76
CA PRO A 243 3.35 -11.10 11.82
C PRO A 243 3.87 -10.85 10.40
N VAL A 244 3.50 -11.75 9.49
CA VAL A 244 3.68 -11.57 8.04
C VAL A 244 2.32 -11.15 7.53
N THR A 245 2.25 -9.96 6.95
CA THR A 245 1.02 -9.45 6.37
C THR A 245 0.96 -9.84 4.90
N ARG A 246 -0.12 -10.52 4.50
CA ARG A 246 -0.40 -10.91 3.12
C ARG A 246 -1.50 -9.99 2.57
N GLN A 247 -1.15 -9.15 1.60
CA GLN A 247 -2.09 -8.37 0.81
C GLN A 247 -2.57 -9.25 -0.35
N ASP A 248 -3.41 -10.24 -0.04
CA ASP A 248 -4.02 -11.17 -1.00
C ASP A 248 -5.37 -10.69 -1.55
N GLY A 249 -5.77 -9.46 -1.19
CA GLY A 249 -7.03 -8.86 -1.60
C GLY A 249 -8.25 -9.34 -0.80
N ASP A 250 -8.13 -10.25 0.17
CA ASP A 250 -9.25 -10.66 1.03
C ASP A 250 -9.50 -9.67 2.17
N ALA A 251 -10.44 -8.76 1.97
CA ALA A 251 -10.86 -7.80 2.97
C ALA A 251 -12.12 -8.24 3.73
N SER A 252 -12.42 -9.55 3.76
CA SER A 252 -13.60 -10.08 4.46
C SER A 252 -13.48 -9.98 5.99
N ALA A 253 -14.63 -10.05 6.66
CA ALA A 253 -14.70 -10.12 8.12
C ALA A 253 -13.97 -11.37 8.67
N ALA A 254 -14.06 -12.50 7.95
CA ALA A 254 -13.42 -13.75 8.32
C ALA A 254 -11.88 -13.60 8.33
N ARG A 255 -11.31 -12.95 7.31
CA ARG A 255 -9.87 -12.66 7.24
C ARG A 255 -9.43 -11.66 8.31
N ALA A 256 -10.22 -10.62 8.56
CA ALA A 256 -9.94 -9.62 9.59
C ALA A 256 -9.98 -10.21 11.02
N ALA A 257 -10.81 -11.23 11.28
CA ALA A 257 -10.86 -11.92 12.56
C ALA A 257 -9.55 -12.65 12.93
N LEU A 258 -8.72 -12.98 11.94
CA LEU A 258 -7.42 -13.62 12.10
C LEU A 258 -6.25 -12.62 12.18
N ALA A 259 -6.53 -11.32 12.04
CA ALA A 259 -5.52 -10.29 11.90
C ALA A 259 -4.69 -10.08 13.17
N ARG A 260 -3.36 -10.10 13.04
CA ARG A 260 -2.41 -9.92 14.15
C ARG A 260 -1.92 -8.49 14.31
N ASN A 261 -2.06 -7.67 13.27
CA ASN A 261 -1.68 -6.27 13.27
C ASN A 261 -2.71 -5.41 12.53
N LEU A 262 -2.45 -4.10 12.43
CA LEU A 262 -3.29 -3.17 11.69
C LEU A 262 -3.35 -3.50 10.19
N ILE A 263 -2.19 -3.80 9.58
CA ILE A 263 -2.07 -4.00 8.14
C ILE A 263 -2.87 -5.24 7.71
N ASP A 264 -2.94 -6.29 8.54
CA ASP A 264 -3.83 -7.45 8.32
C ASP A 264 -5.33 -7.09 8.28
N ARG A 265 -5.71 -5.92 8.81
CA ARG A 265 -7.08 -5.39 8.76
C ARG A 265 -7.25 -4.30 7.69
N GLU A 266 -6.17 -3.86 7.04
CA GLU A 266 -6.18 -2.87 5.96
C GLU A 266 -5.65 -3.50 4.68
N VAL A 267 -6.59 -3.95 3.85
CA VAL A 267 -6.27 -4.67 2.63
C VAL A 267 -6.18 -3.70 1.47
N GLU A 268 -5.04 -3.71 0.78
CA GLU A 268 -4.74 -2.87 -0.36
C GLU A 268 -5.33 -3.49 -1.63
N LEU A 269 -5.95 -2.65 -2.46
CA LEU A 269 -6.32 -2.99 -3.84
C LEU A 269 -5.75 -1.93 -4.80
N PRO A 270 -5.14 -2.31 -5.93
CA PRO A 270 -4.79 -3.69 -6.32
C PRO A 270 -3.84 -4.39 -5.32
N ALA A 271 -4.02 -5.70 -5.14
CA ALA A 271 -3.34 -6.49 -4.13
C ALA A 271 -1.99 -7.04 -4.62
N GLY A 272 -1.22 -7.65 -3.72
CA GLY A 272 -0.08 -8.50 -4.09
C GLY A 272 1.20 -8.31 -3.28
N ALA A 273 1.19 -7.55 -2.20
CA ALA A 273 2.37 -7.36 -1.36
C ALA A 273 2.42 -8.33 -0.17
N VAL A 274 3.62 -8.81 0.17
CA VAL A 274 3.92 -9.39 1.48
C VAL A 274 4.82 -8.43 2.25
N ARG A 275 4.48 -8.18 3.51
CA ARG A 275 5.19 -7.26 4.39
C ARG A 275 5.52 -7.92 5.71
N VAL A 276 6.75 -7.80 6.17
CA VAL A 276 7.20 -8.32 7.46
C VAL A 276 8.34 -7.49 8.03
N SER A 277 8.31 -7.25 9.34
CA SER A 277 9.44 -6.69 10.06
C SER A 277 10.35 -7.82 10.55
N PRO A 278 11.62 -7.91 10.09
CA PRO A 278 12.54 -8.95 10.56
C PRO A 278 12.88 -8.84 12.06
N LEU A 279 13.50 -9.88 12.60
CA LEU A 279 14.17 -9.84 13.89
C LEU A 279 15.40 -8.94 13.76
N LEU A 280 15.33 -7.75 14.36
CA LEU A 280 16.28 -6.67 14.12
C LEU A 280 17.73 -7.12 14.35
N GLU A 281 17.98 -7.85 15.44
CA GLU A 281 19.28 -8.37 15.85
C GLU A 281 19.90 -9.38 14.88
N THR A 282 19.11 -9.91 13.92
CA THR A 282 19.58 -10.89 12.93
C THR A 282 19.91 -10.26 11.58
N VAL A 283 19.59 -8.97 11.40
CA VAL A 283 19.77 -8.29 10.12
C VAL A 283 21.24 -7.89 9.96
N GLU A 284 21.89 -8.50 8.98
CA GLU A 284 23.32 -8.36 8.70
C GLU A 284 23.56 -8.21 7.20
N GLY A 285 24.52 -7.36 6.82
CA GLY A 285 24.99 -7.27 5.45
C GLY A 285 24.85 -5.87 4.86
N ARG A 286 24.49 -5.77 3.58
CA ARG A 286 24.44 -4.47 2.88
C ARG A 286 23.33 -4.38 1.86
N ILE A 287 22.84 -3.17 1.65
CA ILE A 287 21.86 -2.82 0.63
C ILE A 287 22.48 -1.78 -0.28
N ALA A 288 22.52 -2.08 -1.58
CA ALA A 288 22.86 -1.11 -2.61
C ALA A 288 21.57 -0.49 -3.16
N PHE A 289 21.51 0.83 -3.18
CA PHE A 289 20.36 1.58 -3.65
C PHE A 289 20.61 2.09 -5.07
N PRO A 290 19.57 2.11 -5.95
CA PRO A 290 19.66 2.83 -7.21
C PRO A 290 19.82 4.33 -6.95
N PRO A 291 20.31 5.12 -7.93
CA PRO A 291 20.38 6.57 -7.80
C PRO A 291 19.03 7.16 -7.45
N ALA A 292 18.92 7.89 -6.33
CA ALA A 292 17.65 8.42 -5.84
C ALA A 292 17.85 9.74 -5.07
N GLU A 293 16.77 10.49 -4.84
CA GLU A 293 16.81 11.69 -4.00
C GLU A 293 16.74 11.34 -2.51
N TRP A 294 17.62 11.95 -1.71
CA TRP A 294 17.70 11.83 -0.25
C TRP A 294 17.99 13.19 0.35
N GLY A 295 17.16 13.65 1.29
CA GLY A 295 17.34 14.96 1.94
C GLY A 295 17.49 16.14 0.97
N GLY A 296 16.87 16.08 -0.22
CA GLY A 296 16.98 17.10 -1.28
C GLY A 296 18.26 17.01 -2.13
N GLU A 297 19.06 15.96 -1.97
CA GLU A 297 20.26 15.70 -2.78
C GLU A 297 20.13 14.36 -3.53
N ARG A 298 20.56 14.31 -4.78
CA ARG A 298 20.66 13.04 -5.52
C ARG A 298 21.84 12.23 -5.00
N ALA A 299 21.57 11.08 -4.39
CA ALA A 299 22.56 10.11 -3.96
C ALA A 299 22.89 9.12 -5.09
N GLU A 300 24.17 8.85 -5.30
CA GLU A 300 24.67 7.90 -6.30
C GLU A 300 25.64 6.92 -5.66
N GLY A 301 25.64 5.66 -6.12
CA GLY A 301 26.49 4.61 -5.54
C GLY A 301 26.20 4.34 -4.06
N LEU A 302 24.97 4.61 -3.60
CA LEU A 302 24.60 4.50 -2.20
C LEU A 302 24.58 3.04 -1.74
N VAL A 303 25.40 2.73 -0.73
CA VAL A 303 25.40 1.44 -0.03
C VAL A 303 25.28 1.68 1.47
N LEU A 304 24.28 1.05 2.07
CA LEU A 304 24.10 1.02 3.53
C LEU A 304 24.53 -0.34 4.06
N ARG A 305 25.37 -0.36 5.09
CA ARG A 305 25.74 -1.59 5.82
C ARG A 305 25.00 -1.70 7.12
N PHE A 306 24.45 -2.88 7.37
CA PHE A 306 23.66 -3.21 8.54
C PHE A 306 24.42 -4.21 9.42
N GLU A 307 24.45 -3.89 10.72
CA GLU A 307 24.94 -4.76 11.80
C GLU A 307 23.88 -4.75 12.91
N GLY A 308 23.36 -5.91 13.30
CA GLY A 308 22.24 -6.02 14.24
C GLY A 308 21.05 -5.14 13.86
N GLY A 309 20.78 -5.03 12.54
CA GLY A 309 19.70 -4.25 11.96
C GLY A 309 19.85 -2.74 12.06
N ARG A 310 21.03 -2.25 12.43
CA ARG A 310 21.34 -0.82 12.43
C ARG A 310 22.34 -0.46 11.36
N VAL A 311 22.17 0.72 10.76
CA VAL A 311 23.12 1.26 9.80
C VAL A 311 24.43 1.59 10.52
N GLY A 312 25.46 0.79 10.26
CA GLY A 312 26.82 0.97 10.80
C GLY A 312 27.71 1.80 9.87
N GLU A 313 27.54 1.65 8.56
CA GLU A 313 28.28 2.40 7.55
C GLU A 313 27.35 2.88 6.43
N VAL A 314 27.58 4.11 5.98
CA VAL A 314 26.98 4.71 4.79
C VAL A 314 28.10 4.99 3.80
N VAL A 315 27.98 4.51 2.56
CA VAL A 315 28.89 4.81 1.45
C VAL A 315 28.06 5.40 0.32
N ALA A 316 28.54 6.46 -0.31
CA ALA A 316 27.96 7.00 -1.54
C ALA A 316 29.04 7.74 -2.33
N ASP A 317 28.95 7.68 -3.65
CA ASP A 317 29.84 8.42 -4.56
C ASP A 317 29.47 9.90 -4.62
N ALA A 318 28.16 10.20 -4.49
CA ALA A 318 27.59 11.53 -4.41
C ALA A 318 26.36 11.56 -3.47
N GLY A 319 25.95 12.75 -3.00
CA GLY A 319 24.72 12.95 -2.22
C GLY A 319 24.72 12.36 -0.79
N ARG A 320 25.89 11.99 -0.25
CA ARG A 320 26.02 11.45 1.11
C ARG A 320 25.48 12.41 2.20
N GLY A 321 25.61 13.72 1.98
CA GLY A 321 25.16 14.74 2.92
C GLY A 321 23.66 14.67 3.15
N GLY A 322 22.88 14.64 2.05
CA GLY A 322 21.44 14.45 2.08
C GLY A 322 21.01 13.17 2.81
N VAL A 323 21.63 12.03 2.49
CA VAL A 323 21.35 10.74 3.15
C VAL A 323 21.56 10.82 4.67
N MET A 324 22.70 11.36 5.10
CA MET A 324 23.02 11.48 6.53
C MET A 324 22.06 12.45 7.24
N GLY A 325 21.73 13.57 6.61
CA GLY A 325 20.80 14.57 7.16
C GLY A 325 19.40 14.00 7.35
N GLU A 326 18.90 13.23 6.38
CA GLU A 326 17.60 12.56 6.48
C GLU A 326 17.59 11.50 7.59
N MET A 327 18.63 10.67 7.69
CA MET A 327 18.77 9.69 8.77
C MET A 327 18.83 10.36 10.16
N GLU A 328 19.51 11.49 10.28
CA GLU A 328 19.60 12.25 11.53
C GLU A 328 18.26 12.87 11.92
N ALA A 329 17.53 13.45 10.96
CA ALA A 329 16.20 14.00 11.19
C ALA A 329 15.20 12.94 11.67
N ALA A 330 15.32 11.71 11.17
CA ALA A 330 14.50 10.56 11.58
C ALA A 330 14.96 9.90 12.90
N GLY A 331 16.08 10.32 13.49
CA GLY A 331 16.60 9.80 14.76
C GLY A 331 16.95 8.31 14.71
N GLU A 332 16.69 7.57 15.79
CA GLU A 332 16.97 6.12 15.84
C GLU A 332 16.22 5.35 14.74
N ALA A 333 15.01 5.78 14.40
CA ALA A 333 14.21 5.14 13.37
C ALA A 333 14.88 5.19 11.98
N GLY A 334 15.54 6.31 11.65
CA GLY A 334 16.25 6.48 10.37
C GLY A 334 17.47 5.59 10.20
N ARG A 335 17.94 4.96 11.27
CA ARG A 335 19.12 4.07 11.26
C ARG A 335 18.76 2.60 11.44
N THR A 336 17.49 2.25 11.43
CA THR A 336 17.02 0.90 11.80
C THR A 336 16.37 0.23 10.59
N PHE A 337 16.71 -1.03 10.30
CA PHE A 337 15.99 -1.83 9.31
C PHE A 337 14.56 -2.09 9.80
N ARG A 338 13.55 -1.70 9.03
CA ARG A 338 12.15 -1.71 9.48
C ARG A 338 11.33 -2.86 8.91
N GLU A 339 11.38 -3.04 7.60
CA GLU A 339 10.43 -3.88 6.87
C GLU A 339 11.09 -4.48 5.63
N LEU A 340 10.77 -5.74 5.36
CA LEU A 340 10.83 -6.33 4.04
C LEU A 340 9.43 -6.24 3.42
N ALA A 341 9.34 -5.65 2.24
CA ALA A 341 8.16 -5.68 1.40
C ALA A 341 8.51 -6.32 0.05
N VAL A 342 7.69 -7.25 -0.45
CA VAL A 342 7.90 -7.92 -1.74
C VAL A 342 6.57 -7.98 -2.49
N GLY A 343 6.57 -7.57 -3.76
CA GLY A 343 5.42 -7.64 -4.66
C GLY A 343 5.35 -8.98 -5.41
N PHE A 344 4.13 -9.49 -5.56
CA PHE A 344 3.82 -10.77 -6.19
C PHE A 344 2.73 -10.70 -7.25
N ASN A 345 2.05 -9.56 -7.43
CA ASN A 345 1.04 -9.43 -8.48
C ASN A 345 1.74 -9.23 -9.84
N PRO A 346 1.66 -10.21 -10.77
CA PRO A 346 2.36 -10.12 -12.04
C PRO A 346 1.81 -9.01 -12.94
N LEU A 347 0.57 -8.57 -12.73
CA LEU A 347 -0.04 -7.48 -13.49
C LEU A 347 0.47 -6.10 -13.05
N LEU A 348 1.17 -6.02 -11.92
CA LEU A 348 1.85 -4.82 -11.42
C LEU A 348 3.36 -4.87 -11.67
N ALA A 349 3.85 -5.85 -12.43
CA ALA A 349 5.26 -5.89 -12.79
C ALA A 349 5.62 -4.64 -13.60
N ILE A 350 6.74 -4.00 -13.23
CA ILE A 350 7.26 -2.85 -13.95
C ILE A 350 7.54 -3.29 -15.40
N PRO A 351 6.97 -2.60 -16.41
CA PRO A 351 7.22 -2.93 -17.80
C PRO A 351 8.71 -2.86 -18.15
N GLU A 352 9.14 -3.70 -19.09
CA GLU A 352 10.53 -3.68 -19.56
C GLU A 352 10.92 -2.30 -20.11
N GLY A 353 12.05 -1.77 -19.64
CA GLY A 353 12.55 -0.45 -20.04
C GLY A 353 11.99 0.73 -19.24
N GLU A 354 11.10 0.49 -18.28
CA GLU A 354 10.63 1.51 -17.34
C GLU A 354 11.35 1.42 -15.99
N GLU A 355 11.57 2.57 -15.36
CA GLU A 355 12.31 2.71 -14.10
C GLU A 355 11.49 3.56 -13.10
N TRP A 356 10.70 2.91 -12.27
CA TRP A 356 9.90 3.56 -11.23
C TRP A 356 9.68 2.67 -10.01
N ILE A 357 9.33 3.30 -8.89
CA ILE A 357 9.05 2.69 -7.58
C ILE A 357 7.53 2.76 -7.33
#